data_AF-A0A4V2SP33-F1
#
_entry.id   AF-A0A4V2SP33-F1
#
_cell.length_a   1.000
_cell.length_b   1.000
_cell.length_c   1.000
_cell.angle_alpha   90.00
_cell.angle_beta   90.00
_cell.angle_gamma   90.00
#
_symmetry.space_group_name_H-M   'P 1'
#
loop_
_entity.id
_entity.type
_entity.pdbx_description
1 polymer ?
#
loop_
_entity_poly.entity_id
_entity_poly.type
_entity_poly.pdbx_seq_one_letter_code
_entity_poly.pdbx_strand_id
1 'polypeptide(L)'
;MYRRLLFGLLLVASATAVAQRDSGLRADEAVYELRGPAPRTAALTDPASDTAVAGGTPHGDLVRARPTEDVLRVPAAVASTVRPRALLEPTAGTGVIPPSAAPDVAGAFRFICQPGQVSYDDPIVFPGQPGKSHLHQWFGNTAADAHSTYESLRRSGESTCMNVANRSAYWMPAMLDGKGHVVRPDYVTIYYKRLARPEDCARMAARGCAALPRGLRIIFGYDMVAHRATEHAAYFNCDGPGAQSGHYDTITEAAAHCPAGARLGAVIVAPDCWDGQRLDSANHRDHMARPGYGSNGVHRCPSTHPYAVPTFTMGAWYSVDQAGAADWYLSSDEMPGMKRMPAGSTFHADWFGAWDDEVMAMWTDHCIAKLLNCSGGDLGNGMTLKQVGPFDWKTKRRLVAVPPRPKS
;
A
#
# COMPACT_ATOMS: atom_id res chain seq x y z
N MET A 1 69.13 18.41 -17.19
CA MET A 1 69.52 18.96 -15.86
C MET A 1 68.56 20.08 -15.50
N TYR A 2 67.97 20.00 -14.30
CA TYR A 2 66.95 20.89 -13.73
C TYR A 2 67.40 22.33 -13.46
N ARG A 3 66.50 23.31 -13.60
CA ARG A 3 66.37 24.55 -12.77
C ARG A 3 65.07 25.30 -13.16
N ARG A 4 64.02 25.26 -12.33
CA ARG A 4 63.60 26.21 -11.26
C ARG A 4 62.92 27.50 -11.77
N LEU A 5 61.68 27.74 -11.34
CA LEU A 5 61.27 28.95 -10.59
C LEU A 5 59.85 28.81 -9.99
N LEU A 6 59.76 29.19 -8.71
CA LEU A 6 58.56 29.32 -7.88
C LEU A 6 57.89 30.68 -8.11
N PHE A 7 56.57 30.76 -7.91
CA PHE A 7 55.90 31.91 -7.29
C PHE A 7 54.70 31.39 -6.48
N GLY A 8 54.60 31.86 -5.23
CA GLY A 8 53.46 31.62 -4.35
C GLY A 8 52.67 32.91 -4.11
N LEU A 9 51.42 32.78 -3.67
CA LEU A 9 50.71 33.81 -2.93
C LEU A 9 49.71 33.17 -1.96
N LEU A 10 49.75 33.62 -0.71
CA LEU A 10 48.81 33.32 0.38
C LEU A 10 47.47 34.04 0.18
N LEU A 11 46.38 33.45 0.67
CA LEU A 11 45.26 34.18 1.27
C LEU A 11 44.61 33.35 2.38
N VAL A 12 44.54 33.96 3.56
CA VAL A 12 43.93 33.48 4.80
C VAL A 12 42.44 33.83 4.78
N ALA A 13 41.57 32.89 5.13
CA ALA A 13 40.22 33.18 5.60
C ALA A 13 39.79 32.15 6.65
N SER A 14 39.59 32.65 7.86
CA SER A 14 39.04 31.95 9.02
C SER A 14 37.53 31.79 8.86
N ALA A 15 36.99 30.60 9.06
CA ALA A 15 35.57 30.41 9.38
C ALA A 15 35.38 29.16 10.25
N THR A 16 34.63 29.37 11.32
CA THR A 16 34.28 28.48 12.41
C THR A 16 33.59 27.20 11.96
N ALA A 17 33.99 26.08 12.57
CA ALA A 17 33.37 24.77 12.43
C ALA A 17 31.91 24.79 12.94
N VAL A 18 30.96 24.45 12.06
CA VAL A 18 29.67 23.89 12.45
C VAL A 18 29.70 22.43 12.03
N ALA A 19 29.65 21.54 13.01
CA ALA A 19 29.57 20.10 12.79
C ALA A 19 28.20 19.76 12.19
N GLN A 20 28.18 19.50 10.89
CA GLN A 20 27.04 18.88 10.22
C GLN A 20 27.04 17.40 10.59
N ARG A 21 26.08 16.96 11.41
CA ARG A 21 25.85 15.53 11.66
C ARG A 21 25.41 14.89 10.35
N ASP A 22 26.23 13.99 9.83
CA ASP A 22 25.87 13.08 8.75
C ASP A 22 24.67 12.22 9.19
N SER A 23 23.46 12.62 8.80
CA SER A 23 22.32 11.70 8.72
C SER A 23 22.44 10.95 7.40
N GLY A 24 23.32 9.95 7.37
CA GLY A 24 23.49 9.04 6.24
C GLY A 24 22.28 8.14 6.08
N LEU A 25 21.27 8.60 5.33
CA LEU A 25 20.30 7.79 4.60
C LEU A 25 20.01 8.53 3.30
N ARG A 26 20.72 8.17 2.22
CA ARG A 26 20.40 8.65 0.87
C ARG A 26 19.14 7.93 0.39
N ALA A 27 18.20 8.66 -0.18
CA ALA A 27 16.94 8.16 -0.70
C ALA A 27 17.08 7.28 -1.97
N ASP A 28 18.31 6.95 -2.37
CA ASP A 28 18.66 6.37 -3.67
C ASP A 28 18.86 4.84 -3.64
N GLU A 29 18.76 4.17 -2.48
CA GLU A 29 18.97 2.70 -2.38
C GLU A 29 17.70 1.84 -2.36
N ALA A 30 16.51 2.41 -2.56
CA ALA A 30 15.27 1.64 -2.71
C ALA A 30 14.94 1.37 -4.19
N VAL A 31 15.88 0.74 -4.92
CA VAL A 31 15.68 0.31 -6.32
C VAL A 31 15.40 -1.20 -6.33
N TYR A 32 14.13 -1.58 -6.32
CA TYR A 32 13.72 -2.96 -6.66
C TYR A 32 13.37 -3.02 -8.14
N GLU A 33 14.25 -3.64 -8.95
CA GLU A 33 13.94 -4.06 -10.31
C GLU A 33 12.91 -5.21 -10.28
N LEU A 34 11.73 -4.99 -10.86
CA LEU A 34 10.72 -6.03 -11.12
C LEU A 34 11.12 -6.93 -12.30
N ARG A 35 12.23 -7.67 -12.18
CA ARG A 35 12.52 -8.79 -13.09
C ARG A 35 12.08 -10.09 -12.43
N GLY A 36 10.89 -10.57 -12.80
CA GLY A 36 10.41 -11.89 -12.37
C GLY A 36 11.31 -13.02 -12.89
N PRO A 37 11.43 -14.14 -12.15
CA PRO A 37 12.11 -15.33 -12.65
C PRO A 37 11.33 -15.99 -13.80
N ALA A 38 12.04 -16.65 -14.72
CA ALA A 38 11.46 -17.37 -15.85
C ALA A 38 10.51 -18.49 -15.38
N PRO A 39 9.39 -18.73 -16.09
CA PRO A 39 8.35 -19.67 -15.66
C PRO A 39 8.84 -21.11 -15.67
N ARG A 40 8.61 -21.84 -14.57
CA ARG A 40 8.66 -23.31 -14.54
C ARG A 40 7.26 -23.85 -14.83
N THR A 41 7.16 -24.70 -15.84
CA THR A 41 5.91 -25.35 -16.25
C THR A 41 5.49 -26.40 -15.22
N ALA A 42 4.37 -26.17 -14.54
CA ALA A 42 3.64 -27.20 -13.79
C ALA A 42 2.26 -27.40 -14.43
N ALA A 43 1.96 -28.63 -14.81
CA ALA A 43 0.73 -29.02 -15.47
C ALA A 43 -0.47 -28.96 -14.51
N LEU A 44 -1.53 -28.27 -14.92
CA LEU A 44 -2.82 -28.23 -14.22
C LEU A 44 -3.66 -29.44 -14.64
N THR A 45 -4.15 -30.20 -13.67
CA THR A 45 -5.25 -31.16 -13.84
C THR A 45 -6.46 -30.69 -13.04
N ASP A 46 -7.56 -30.43 -13.74
CA ASP A 46 -8.91 -30.22 -13.19
C ASP A 46 -9.41 -31.48 -12.43
N PRO A 47 -10.26 -31.35 -11.39
CA PRO A 47 -11.70 -31.41 -11.68
C PRO A 47 -12.64 -30.60 -10.76
N ALA A 48 -13.80 -30.28 -11.33
CA ALA A 48 -15.01 -29.83 -10.63
C ALA A 48 -15.80 -31.02 -10.04
N SER A 49 -16.45 -30.81 -8.88
CA SER A 49 -17.89 -31.10 -8.66
C SER A 49 -18.33 -30.75 -7.23
N ASP A 50 -19.43 -29.98 -7.16
CA ASP A 50 -20.17 -29.59 -5.97
C ASP A 50 -20.84 -30.78 -5.26
N THR A 51 -20.87 -30.74 -3.93
CA THR A 51 -22.06 -31.13 -3.15
C THR A 51 -22.20 -30.27 -1.90
N ALA A 52 -23.37 -29.64 -1.74
CA ALA A 52 -23.75 -28.81 -0.61
C ALA A 52 -24.17 -29.66 0.60
N VAL A 53 -23.78 -29.26 1.81
CA VAL A 53 -24.42 -29.70 3.05
C VAL A 53 -24.68 -28.46 3.93
N ALA A 54 -25.95 -28.29 4.29
CA ALA A 54 -26.47 -27.26 5.17
C ALA A 54 -26.19 -27.62 6.65
N GLY A 55 -25.74 -26.63 7.42
CA GLY A 55 -25.61 -26.70 8.88
C GLY A 55 -24.96 -25.42 9.40
N GLY A 56 -25.76 -24.47 9.89
CA GLY A 56 -25.27 -23.21 10.42
C GLY A 56 -24.68 -23.34 11.82
N THR A 57 -23.59 -22.63 12.09
CA THR A 57 -23.00 -22.45 13.42
C THR A 57 -22.96 -20.97 13.85
N PRO A 58 -22.95 -20.65 15.16
CA PRO A 58 -23.25 -19.29 15.65
C PRO A 58 -22.11 -18.26 15.54
N HIS A 59 -20.97 -18.57 14.91
CA HIS A 59 -19.78 -17.73 15.02
C HIS A 59 -18.97 -17.66 13.73
N GLY A 60 -19.02 -16.49 13.07
CA GLY A 60 -18.02 -16.08 12.07
C GLY A 60 -17.81 -17.05 10.91
N ASP A 61 -18.79 -17.92 10.62
CA ASP A 61 -18.77 -18.78 9.45
C ASP A 61 -18.43 -17.94 8.21
N LEU A 62 -17.70 -18.56 7.28
CA LEU A 62 -17.35 -18.10 5.94
C LEU A 62 -18.61 -17.67 5.14
N VAL A 63 -19.31 -16.64 5.59
CA VAL A 63 -20.49 -16.10 4.94
C VAL A 63 -19.98 -15.35 3.72
N ARG A 64 -20.28 -15.89 2.54
CA ARG A 64 -20.11 -15.17 1.26
C ARG A 64 -20.61 -13.74 1.46
N ALA A 65 -19.75 -12.77 1.16
CA ALA A 65 -20.14 -11.37 1.10
C ALA A 65 -21.48 -11.24 0.37
N ARG A 66 -22.38 -10.39 0.88
CA ARG A 66 -23.60 -10.07 0.14
C ARG A 66 -23.18 -9.43 -1.19
N PRO A 67 -23.58 -9.96 -2.35
CA PRO A 67 -23.21 -9.36 -3.63
C PRO A 67 -23.70 -7.92 -3.71
N THR A 68 -22.80 -6.95 -3.69
CA THR A 68 -23.08 -5.60 -4.17
C THR A 68 -22.41 -5.49 -5.54
N GLU A 69 -23.17 -5.74 -6.61
CA GLU A 69 -22.74 -5.30 -7.93
C GLU A 69 -22.94 -3.79 -8.02
N ASP A 70 -21.95 -3.01 -7.59
CA ASP A 70 -21.93 -1.57 -7.83
C ASP A 70 -21.55 -1.31 -9.29
N VAL A 71 -22.50 -1.54 -10.20
CA VAL A 71 -22.40 -1.09 -11.59
C VAL A 71 -22.32 0.44 -11.60
N LEU A 72 -21.44 0.99 -12.45
CA LEU A 72 -20.99 2.37 -12.54
C LEU A 72 -22.12 3.41 -12.38
N ARG A 73 -22.44 3.72 -11.13
CA ARG A 73 -22.79 5.07 -10.69
C ARG A 73 -21.59 5.54 -9.91
N VAL A 74 -20.54 5.98 -10.63
CA VAL A 74 -19.43 6.70 -9.97
C VAL A 74 -20.07 7.77 -9.11
N PRO A 75 -19.92 7.70 -7.76
CA PRO A 75 -20.58 8.62 -6.86
C PRO A 75 -20.29 10.05 -7.30
N ALA A 76 -21.22 10.97 -7.08
CA ALA A 76 -20.95 12.38 -7.31
C ALA A 76 -19.75 12.84 -6.46
N ALA A 77 -19.06 13.91 -6.90
CA ALA A 77 -18.01 14.51 -6.09
C ALA A 77 -18.58 14.92 -4.73
N VAL A 78 -18.01 14.42 -3.65
CA VAL A 78 -18.33 14.93 -2.31
C VAL A 78 -17.27 15.97 -1.97
N ALA A 79 -17.67 17.24 -1.90
CA ALA A 79 -16.75 18.32 -1.60
C ALA A 79 -16.01 18.05 -0.29
N SER A 80 -14.69 18.26 -0.29
CA SER A 80 -13.90 18.19 0.94
C SER A 80 -14.38 19.27 1.91
N THR A 81 -14.44 18.93 3.20
CA THR A 81 -14.71 19.90 4.27
C THR A 81 -13.58 20.92 4.44
N VAL A 82 -12.44 20.71 3.76
CA VAL A 82 -11.27 21.58 3.76
C VAL A 82 -10.89 21.93 2.32
N ARG A 83 -10.52 23.20 2.08
CA ARG A 83 -10.09 23.65 0.75
C ARG A 83 -8.76 23.00 0.34
N PRO A 84 -8.67 22.25 -0.78
CA PRO A 84 -7.45 21.55 -1.18
C PRO A 84 -6.21 22.44 -1.22
N ARG A 85 -6.31 23.67 -1.76
CA ARG A 85 -5.18 24.62 -1.80
C ARG A 85 -4.58 24.97 -0.44
N ALA A 86 -5.39 24.95 0.63
CA ALA A 86 -4.89 25.23 1.99
C ALA A 86 -4.11 24.04 2.58
N LEU A 87 -4.22 22.87 1.95
CA LEU A 87 -3.54 21.63 2.31
C LEU A 87 -2.22 21.44 1.55
N LEU A 88 -1.82 22.40 0.73
CA LEU A 88 -0.62 22.32 -0.09
C LEU A 88 0.40 23.37 0.34
N GLU A 89 1.67 23.09 0.10
CA GLU A 89 2.77 24.03 0.26
C GLU A 89 3.80 23.86 -0.87
N PRO A 90 4.67 24.85 -1.12
CA PRO A 90 5.70 24.72 -2.15
C PRO A 90 6.64 23.54 -1.85
N THR A 91 6.88 22.69 -2.86
CA THR A 91 7.82 21.57 -2.74
C THR A 91 9.20 22.06 -2.30
N ALA A 92 9.74 21.45 -1.23
CA ALA A 92 11.00 21.85 -0.60
C ALA A 92 11.09 23.36 -0.23
N GLY A 93 9.95 24.03 -0.04
CA GLY A 93 9.87 25.47 0.23
C GLY A 93 10.13 26.39 -0.97
N THR A 94 10.51 25.84 -2.13
CA THR A 94 10.91 26.60 -3.32
C THR A 94 10.01 26.37 -4.53
N GLY A 95 9.19 25.32 -4.49
CA GLY A 95 8.38 24.89 -5.61
C GLY A 95 9.18 24.14 -6.69
N VAL A 96 10.29 23.50 -6.29
CA VAL A 96 11.09 22.66 -7.19
C VAL A 96 10.24 21.50 -7.75
N ILE A 97 10.48 21.15 -9.01
CA ILE A 97 9.87 19.99 -9.67
C ILE A 97 10.76 18.77 -9.45
N PRO A 98 10.22 17.60 -9.04
CA PRO A 98 11.02 16.40 -8.83
C PRO A 98 11.65 15.92 -10.16
N PRO A 99 12.80 15.22 -10.10
CA PRO A 99 13.43 14.69 -11.29
C PRO A 99 12.59 13.59 -11.94
N SER A 100 12.97 13.21 -13.16
CA SER A 100 12.37 12.05 -13.82
C SER A 100 12.56 10.77 -13.00
N ALA A 101 11.62 9.84 -13.14
CA ALA A 101 11.72 8.47 -12.63
C ALA A 101 12.68 7.58 -13.43
N ALA A 102 13.24 8.06 -14.55
CA ALA A 102 14.21 7.31 -15.33
C ALA A 102 15.39 6.80 -14.46
N PRO A 103 15.87 5.55 -14.69
CA PRO A 103 15.54 4.67 -15.80
C PRO A 103 14.23 3.86 -15.64
N ASP A 104 13.44 4.07 -14.59
CA ASP A 104 12.08 3.51 -14.50
C ASP A 104 11.23 4.04 -15.67
N VAL A 105 10.29 3.22 -16.14
CA VAL A 105 9.34 3.53 -17.22
C VAL A 105 7.98 3.93 -16.66
N ALA A 106 7.79 3.84 -15.34
CA ALA A 106 6.60 4.26 -14.63
C ALA A 106 6.81 5.61 -13.94
N GLY A 107 5.82 6.51 -14.09
CA GLY A 107 5.72 7.67 -13.21
C GLY A 107 5.25 7.22 -11.83
N ALA A 108 5.68 7.92 -10.77
CA ALA A 108 5.46 7.49 -9.41
C ALA A 108 4.99 8.63 -8.51
N PHE A 109 3.97 8.36 -7.70
CA PHE A 109 3.56 9.19 -6.58
C PHE A 109 3.61 8.35 -5.30
N ARG A 110 4.30 8.85 -4.26
CA ARG A 110 4.46 8.12 -3.00
C ARG A 110 4.42 9.03 -1.79
N PHE A 111 3.89 8.49 -0.71
CA PHE A 111 3.79 9.12 0.60
C PHE A 111 3.77 8.04 1.68
N ILE A 112 3.75 8.47 2.94
CA ILE A 112 3.84 7.59 4.08
C ILE A 112 2.63 7.84 4.98
N CYS A 113 2.14 6.80 5.64
CA CYS A 113 1.13 6.93 6.68
C CYS A 113 1.62 6.35 8.00
N GLN A 114 1.21 6.98 9.09
CA GLN A 114 1.35 6.39 10.43
C GLN A 114 0.24 5.34 10.67
N PRO A 115 0.47 4.35 11.54
CA PRO A 115 -0.60 3.42 11.92
C PRO A 115 -1.75 4.18 12.58
N GLY A 116 -2.97 3.88 12.11
CA GLY A 116 -4.22 4.36 12.69
C GLY A 116 -4.80 3.40 13.73
N GLN A 117 -6.12 3.42 13.85
CA GLN A 117 -6.89 2.57 14.73
C GLN A 117 -6.67 1.07 14.45
N VAL A 118 -7.01 0.25 15.44
CA VAL A 118 -7.04 -1.21 15.34
C VAL A 118 -8.44 -1.65 15.77
N SER A 119 -9.17 -2.35 14.88
CA SER A 119 -10.57 -2.74 15.14
C SER A 119 -10.94 -4.01 14.37
N TYR A 120 -12.09 -4.59 14.69
CA TYR A 120 -12.66 -5.78 14.03
C TYR A 120 -13.68 -5.43 12.94
N ASP A 121 -13.57 -4.22 12.41
CA ASP A 121 -14.52 -3.68 11.45
C ASP A 121 -14.06 -3.94 10.02
N ASP A 122 -15.02 -4.05 9.11
CA ASP A 122 -14.75 -4.17 7.68
C ASP A 122 -15.97 -3.66 6.88
N PRO A 123 -15.93 -2.44 6.32
CA PRO A 123 -17.04 -1.86 5.58
C PRO A 123 -17.21 -2.45 4.17
N ILE A 124 -16.25 -3.25 3.68
CA ILE A 124 -16.35 -3.92 2.39
C ILE A 124 -17.00 -5.28 2.57
N VAL A 125 -16.44 -6.13 3.43
CA VAL A 125 -16.89 -7.51 3.65
C VAL A 125 -18.15 -7.56 4.54
N PHE A 126 -18.20 -6.72 5.59
CA PHE A 126 -19.25 -6.71 6.61
C PHE A 126 -19.87 -5.31 6.79
N PRO A 127 -20.41 -4.69 5.72
CA PRO A 127 -20.96 -3.34 5.78
C PRO A 127 -22.06 -3.24 6.86
N GLY A 128 -21.92 -2.24 7.72
CA GLY A 128 -22.84 -1.96 8.84
C GLY A 128 -22.82 -3.00 9.96
N GLN A 129 -21.81 -3.87 10.02
CA GLN A 129 -21.73 -4.92 11.05
C GLN A 129 -20.40 -4.83 11.82
N PRO A 130 -20.31 -3.92 12.81
CA PRO A 130 -19.12 -3.78 13.64
C PRO A 130 -18.71 -5.09 14.31
N GLY A 131 -17.41 -5.33 14.40
CA GLY A 131 -16.88 -6.49 15.13
C GLY A 131 -16.96 -7.84 14.42
N LYS A 132 -17.49 -7.91 13.18
CA LYS A 132 -17.66 -9.16 12.44
C LYS A 132 -16.38 -9.70 11.83
N SER A 133 -15.41 -8.85 11.49
CA SER A 133 -14.19 -9.30 10.82
C SER A 133 -13.16 -9.90 11.79
N HIS A 134 -12.00 -10.27 11.26
CA HIS A 134 -10.78 -10.43 12.05
C HIS A 134 -10.19 -9.05 12.38
N LEU A 135 -9.08 -9.03 13.11
CA LEU A 135 -8.53 -7.77 13.60
C LEU A 135 -7.76 -7.05 12.50
N HIS A 136 -8.08 -5.79 12.24
CA HIS A 136 -7.41 -4.99 11.23
C HIS A 136 -6.55 -3.89 11.84
N GLN A 137 -5.38 -3.66 11.24
CA GLN A 137 -4.62 -2.42 11.42
C GLN A 137 -5.00 -1.46 10.29
N TRP A 138 -5.51 -0.29 10.67
CA TRP A 138 -5.99 0.74 9.75
C TRP A 138 -4.94 1.82 9.47
N PHE A 139 -5.06 2.47 8.31
CA PHE A 139 -4.32 3.66 7.89
C PHE A 139 -5.23 4.59 7.09
N GLY A 140 -4.80 5.83 6.90
CA GLY A 140 -5.58 6.85 6.19
C GLY A 140 -6.66 7.41 7.11
N ASN A 141 -7.93 7.22 6.75
CA ASN A 141 -9.03 7.86 7.46
C ASN A 141 -9.16 7.38 8.92
N THR A 142 -9.03 8.32 9.87
CA THR A 142 -9.10 8.02 11.31
C THR A 142 -10.50 7.74 11.84
N ALA A 143 -11.54 7.99 11.03
CA ALA A 143 -12.94 7.69 11.34
C ALA A 143 -13.48 6.50 10.56
N ALA A 144 -12.63 5.77 9.82
CA ALA A 144 -13.06 4.56 9.11
C ALA A 144 -13.48 3.46 10.11
N ASP A 145 -14.70 2.97 9.94
CA ASP A 145 -15.33 1.88 10.67
C ASP A 145 -16.22 1.02 9.74
N ALA A 146 -16.99 0.09 10.32
CA ALA A 146 -17.86 -0.82 9.55
C ALA A 146 -19.00 -0.10 8.79
N HIS A 147 -19.32 1.16 9.11
CA HIS A 147 -20.36 1.96 8.43
C HIS A 147 -19.78 2.90 7.37
N SER A 148 -18.47 2.81 7.09
CA SER A 148 -17.82 3.67 6.13
C SER A 148 -18.46 3.57 4.74
N THR A 149 -18.68 4.72 4.13
CA THR A 149 -19.09 4.89 2.74
C THR A 149 -18.15 5.89 2.08
N TYR A 150 -18.15 5.97 0.75
CA TYR A 150 -17.39 7.02 0.05
C TYR A 150 -17.72 8.42 0.60
N GLU A 151 -18.99 8.67 0.88
CA GLU A 151 -19.45 9.96 1.41
C GLU A 151 -18.96 10.21 2.85
N SER A 152 -19.10 9.24 3.75
CA SER A 152 -18.65 9.44 5.15
C SER A 152 -17.13 9.62 5.22
N LEU A 153 -16.37 8.85 4.42
CA LEU A 153 -14.93 8.99 4.31
C LEU A 153 -14.54 10.38 3.78
N ARG A 154 -15.22 10.91 2.76
CA ARG A 154 -14.94 12.26 2.23
C ARG A 154 -15.31 13.39 3.19
N ARG A 155 -16.31 13.21 4.05
CA ARG A 155 -16.81 14.27 4.95
C ARG A 155 -16.15 14.30 6.32
N SER A 156 -15.66 13.16 6.82
CA SER A 156 -15.28 13.00 8.23
C SER A 156 -13.99 12.22 8.45
N GLY A 157 -13.43 12.37 9.66
CA GLY A 157 -12.12 11.83 10.06
C GLY A 157 -10.97 12.82 9.85
N GLU A 158 -9.79 12.42 10.23
CA GLU A 158 -8.53 13.02 9.80
C GLU A 158 -7.80 12.03 8.89
N SER A 159 -6.54 12.26 8.56
CA SER A 159 -5.74 11.30 7.81
C SER A 159 -4.43 10.99 8.54
N THR A 160 -4.11 9.70 8.69
CA THR A 160 -2.78 9.29 9.13
C THR A 160 -1.73 9.40 8.03
N CYS A 161 -2.13 9.70 6.80
CA CYS A 161 -1.30 9.76 5.59
C CYS A 161 -0.87 11.19 5.26
N MET A 162 -0.09 11.83 6.15
CA MET A 162 0.47 13.19 6.05
C MET A 162 -0.54 14.35 5.93
N ASN A 163 -1.70 14.14 5.28
CA ASN A 163 -2.59 15.20 4.81
C ASN A 163 -4.03 14.70 4.59
N VAL A 164 -5.01 15.50 5.01
CA VAL A 164 -6.45 15.19 4.91
C VAL A 164 -7.04 15.27 3.50
N ALA A 165 -6.27 15.67 2.48
CA ALA A 165 -6.66 15.52 1.09
C ALA A 165 -6.79 14.05 0.68
N ASN A 166 -6.10 13.16 1.40
CA ASN A 166 -6.29 11.72 1.28
C ASN A 166 -7.11 11.19 2.46
N ARG A 167 -8.42 11.02 2.25
CA ARG A 167 -9.33 10.38 3.22
C ARG A 167 -9.70 8.95 2.84
N SER A 168 -8.93 8.34 1.94
CA SER A 168 -9.06 6.91 1.66
C SER A 168 -8.78 6.11 2.92
N ALA A 169 -9.44 4.97 3.05
CA ALA A 169 -9.18 4.01 4.12
C ALA A 169 -8.38 2.84 3.55
N TYR A 170 -7.35 2.43 4.30
CA TYR A 170 -6.50 1.29 3.98
C TYR A 170 -6.43 0.41 5.20
N TRP A 171 -6.57 -0.89 5.04
CA TRP A 171 -6.38 -1.81 6.16
C TRP A 171 -5.80 -3.15 5.69
N MET A 172 -5.27 -3.87 6.66
CA MET A 172 -4.74 -5.21 6.50
C MET A 172 -4.90 -5.96 7.82
N PRO A 173 -4.79 -7.30 7.83
CA PRO A 173 -4.73 -8.08 9.06
C PRO A 173 -3.69 -7.51 10.03
N ALA A 174 -4.09 -7.32 11.28
CA ALA A 174 -3.19 -6.85 12.32
C ALA A 174 -2.08 -7.89 12.58
N MET A 175 -0.84 -7.43 12.70
CA MET A 175 0.30 -8.24 13.14
C MET A 175 0.21 -8.47 14.66
N LEU A 176 0.34 -9.71 15.10
CA LEU A 176 0.28 -10.13 16.50
C LEU A 176 1.63 -10.69 16.95
N ASP A 177 2.02 -10.44 18.19
CA ASP A 177 3.34 -10.81 18.72
C ASP A 177 3.44 -12.24 19.29
N GLY A 178 2.33 -13.00 19.28
CA GLY A 178 2.24 -14.31 19.94
C GLY A 178 2.05 -14.24 21.47
N LYS A 179 2.04 -13.03 22.06
CA LYS A 179 2.03 -12.77 23.50
C LYS A 179 0.86 -11.87 23.92
N GLY A 180 -0.14 -11.72 23.05
CA GLY A 180 -1.39 -11.00 23.34
C GLY A 180 -1.38 -9.52 22.96
N HIS A 181 -0.39 -9.05 22.20
CA HIS A 181 -0.34 -7.67 21.71
C HIS A 181 -0.41 -7.60 20.18
N VAL A 182 -0.95 -6.48 19.72
CA VAL A 182 -0.81 -6.04 18.34
C VAL A 182 0.55 -5.37 18.19
N VAL A 183 1.34 -5.84 17.24
CA VAL A 183 2.53 -5.15 16.75
C VAL A 183 2.05 -4.13 15.72
N ARG A 184 2.11 -2.85 16.06
CA ARG A 184 1.79 -1.76 15.13
C ARG A 184 3.04 -1.48 14.28
N PRO A 185 2.90 -1.29 12.96
CA PRO A 185 4.03 -0.90 12.14
C PRO A 185 4.50 0.50 12.53
N ASP A 186 5.77 0.77 12.29
CA ASP A 186 6.33 2.11 12.42
C ASP A 186 5.64 3.07 11.44
N TYR A 187 5.42 2.60 10.22
CA TYR A 187 4.72 3.31 9.16
C TYR A 187 4.34 2.36 8.01
N VAL A 188 3.50 2.85 7.10
CA VAL A 188 3.31 2.26 5.77
C VAL A 188 3.81 3.20 4.69
N THR A 189 4.53 2.66 3.71
CA THR A 189 4.81 3.34 2.45
C THR A 189 3.70 3.04 1.46
N ILE A 190 3.12 4.08 0.86
CA ILE A 190 2.12 3.96 -0.19
C ILE A 190 2.72 4.43 -1.50
N TYR A 191 2.59 3.60 -2.54
CA TYR A 191 2.96 3.95 -3.91
C TYR A 191 1.75 3.85 -4.82
N TYR A 192 1.62 4.84 -5.69
CA TYR A 192 0.83 4.77 -6.91
C TYR A 192 1.80 4.88 -8.08
N LYS A 193 1.89 3.83 -8.90
CA LYS A 193 2.78 3.81 -10.08
C LYS A 193 2.01 3.39 -11.31
N ARG A 194 2.38 3.93 -12.47
CA ARG A 194 1.87 3.47 -13.76
C ARG A 194 2.84 3.85 -14.86
N LEU A 195 2.84 3.07 -15.94
CA LEU A 195 3.45 3.51 -17.19
C LEU A 195 2.94 4.91 -17.56
N ALA A 196 3.88 5.82 -17.79
CA ALA A 196 3.60 7.25 -17.90
C ALA A 196 3.11 7.65 -19.30
N ARG A 197 3.67 7.01 -20.34
CA ARG A 197 3.53 7.47 -21.72
C ARG A 197 2.20 7.00 -22.33
N PRO A 198 1.45 7.85 -23.07
CA PRO A 198 0.20 7.45 -23.71
C PRO A 198 0.31 6.21 -24.61
N GLU A 199 1.43 6.05 -25.31
CA GLU A 199 1.71 4.87 -26.12
C GLU A 199 1.91 3.60 -25.28
N ASP A 200 2.52 3.73 -24.10
CA ASP A 200 2.65 2.61 -23.16
C ASP A 200 1.29 2.24 -22.57
N CYS A 201 0.46 3.24 -22.26
CA CYS A 201 -0.93 3.08 -21.84
C CYS A 201 -1.78 2.35 -22.89
N ALA A 202 -1.72 2.77 -24.15
CA ALA A 202 -2.43 2.13 -25.25
C ALA A 202 -1.91 0.71 -25.53
N ARG A 203 -0.62 0.46 -25.28
CA ARG A 203 -0.02 -0.87 -25.40
C ARG A 203 -0.44 -1.82 -24.27
N MET A 204 -0.54 -1.30 -23.05
CA MET A 204 -0.91 -2.05 -21.85
C MET A 204 -2.40 -2.37 -21.81
N ALA A 205 -3.27 -1.42 -22.18
CA ALA A 205 -4.71 -1.55 -21.98
C ALA A 205 -5.50 -1.11 -23.22
N ALA A 206 -6.47 -1.93 -23.64
CA ALA A 206 -7.22 -1.72 -24.88
C ALA A 206 -8.03 -0.42 -24.91
N ARG A 207 -8.47 0.08 -23.75
CA ARG A 207 -9.14 1.38 -23.59
C ARG A 207 -8.24 2.43 -22.93
N GLY A 208 -6.95 2.16 -22.83
CA GLY A 208 -5.94 3.06 -22.31
C GLY A 208 -5.93 3.17 -20.79
N CYS A 209 -5.35 4.27 -20.33
CA CYS A 209 -5.13 4.53 -18.91
C CYS A 209 -6.28 5.32 -18.28
N ALA A 210 -6.63 4.99 -17.04
CA ALA A 210 -7.63 5.71 -16.25
C ALA A 210 -7.06 6.11 -14.88
N ALA A 211 -7.60 7.17 -14.27
CA ALA A 211 -7.38 7.43 -12.86
C ALA A 211 -8.14 6.38 -12.02
N LEU A 212 -7.81 6.26 -10.73
CA LEU A 212 -8.62 5.45 -9.81
C LEU A 212 -10.00 6.09 -9.64
N PRO A 213 -11.11 5.39 -9.94
CA PRO A 213 -12.44 5.98 -9.79
C PRO A 213 -12.81 6.21 -8.32
N ARG A 214 -13.65 7.23 -8.08
CA ARG A 214 -14.18 7.54 -6.75
C ARG A 214 -14.93 6.35 -6.17
N GLY A 215 -14.70 6.06 -4.89
CA GLY A 215 -15.43 5.01 -4.18
C GLY A 215 -15.11 3.59 -4.61
N LEU A 216 -14.06 3.38 -5.41
CA LEU A 216 -13.54 2.05 -5.71
C LEU A 216 -13.11 1.35 -4.41
N ARG A 217 -13.48 0.07 -4.30
CA ARG A 217 -13.25 -0.81 -3.15
C ARG A 217 -12.58 -2.08 -3.64
N ILE A 218 -11.42 -2.41 -3.11
CA ILE A 218 -10.67 -3.58 -3.58
C ILE A 218 -10.14 -4.34 -2.37
N ILE A 219 -10.29 -5.66 -2.39
CA ILE A 219 -9.54 -6.58 -1.53
C ILE A 219 -8.55 -7.35 -2.40
N PHE A 220 -7.31 -7.46 -1.97
CA PHE A 220 -6.25 -8.11 -2.76
C PHE A 220 -5.24 -8.84 -1.85
N GLY A 221 -4.47 -9.77 -2.41
CA GLY A 221 -3.67 -10.74 -1.65
C GLY A 221 -4.42 -12.05 -1.43
N TYR A 222 -4.19 -12.73 -0.32
CA TYR A 222 -4.85 -14.00 -0.01
C TYR A 222 -6.38 -13.87 0.00
N ASP A 223 -7.07 -14.84 -0.61
CA ASP A 223 -8.52 -14.91 -0.64
C ASP A 223 -9.01 -15.82 0.49
N MET A 224 -9.55 -15.20 1.55
CA MET A 224 -10.04 -15.90 2.74
C MET A 224 -11.30 -16.75 2.47
N VAL A 225 -12.01 -16.49 1.37
CA VAL A 225 -13.22 -17.24 1.00
C VAL A 225 -12.87 -18.44 0.11
N ALA A 226 -12.01 -18.21 -0.88
CA ALA A 226 -11.57 -19.26 -1.79
C ALA A 226 -10.35 -20.05 -1.29
N HIS A 227 -9.80 -19.68 -0.12
CA HIS A 227 -8.62 -20.29 0.50
C HIS A 227 -7.41 -20.43 -0.44
N ARG A 228 -7.12 -19.38 -1.21
CA ARG A 228 -6.03 -19.39 -2.20
C ARG A 228 -5.23 -18.10 -2.17
N ALA A 229 -3.93 -18.23 -2.40
CA ALA A 229 -3.08 -17.08 -2.66
C ALA A 229 -3.39 -16.50 -4.05
N THR A 230 -3.33 -15.18 -4.18
CA THR A 230 -3.26 -14.54 -5.50
C THR A 230 -1.79 -14.37 -5.87
N GLU A 231 -1.37 -14.91 -7.02
CA GLU A 231 0.03 -14.97 -7.43
C GLU A 231 0.77 -13.62 -7.30
N HIS A 232 1.93 -13.67 -6.63
CA HIS A 232 2.90 -12.58 -6.48
C HIS A 232 2.31 -11.27 -5.94
N ALA A 233 1.20 -11.32 -5.21
CA ALA A 233 0.55 -10.11 -4.69
C ALA A 233 1.18 -9.60 -3.41
N ALA A 234 1.81 -10.47 -2.62
CA ALA A 234 2.33 -10.13 -1.31
C ALA A 234 3.64 -10.88 -1.02
N TYR A 235 4.50 -10.28 -0.21
CA TYR A 235 5.72 -10.89 0.30
C TYR A 235 6.17 -10.20 1.59
N PHE A 236 7.02 -10.90 2.34
CA PHE A 236 7.73 -10.33 3.48
C PHE A 236 9.19 -10.05 3.13
N ASN A 237 9.77 -9.07 3.78
CA ASN A 237 11.15 -8.64 3.56
C ASN A 237 11.80 -8.28 4.90
N CYS A 238 13.12 -8.16 4.91
CA CYS A 238 13.85 -7.51 5.99
C CYS A 238 14.81 -6.46 5.45
N ASP A 239 14.89 -5.32 6.13
CA ASP A 239 15.80 -4.23 5.78
C ASP A 239 16.44 -3.63 7.04
N GLY A 240 17.65 -3.08 6.89
CA GLY A 240 18.41 -2.45 7.96
C GLY A 240 19.67 -3.24 8.38
N PRO A 241 20.33 -2.81 9.48
CA PRO A 241 21.63 -3.36 9.88
C PRO A 241 21.58 -4.88 10.11
N GLY A 242 22.43 -5.62 9.39
CA GLY A 242 22.52 -7.08 9.51
C GLY A 242 21.35 -7.85 8.90
N ALA A 243 20.38 -7.17 8.28
CA ALA A 243 19.28 -7.80 7.57
C ALA A 243 19.78 -8.51 6.30
N GLN A 244 19.10 -9.60 5.93
CA GLN A 244 19.15 -10.11 4.57
C GLN A 244 17.84 -9.75 3.89
N SER A 245 17.90 -8.90 2.87
CA SER A 245 16.72 -8.50 2.11
C SER A 245 16.33 -9.59 1.11
N GLY A 246 15.02 -9.76 0.92
CA GLY A 246 14.48 -10.86 0.14
C GLY A 246 12.97 -10.73 -0.08
N HIS A 247 12.42 -11.69 -0.82
CA HIS A 247 10.99 -11.89 -1.00
C HIS A 247 10.65 -13.22 -0.34
N TYR A 248 10.24 -13.15 0.91
CA TYR A 248 9.91 -14.31 1.74
C TYR A 248 8.40 -14.55 1.73
N ASP A 249 7.99 -15.80 1.68
CA ASP A 249 6.56 -16.15 1.56
C ASP A 249 5.85 -16.11 2.93
N THR A 250 6.60 -16.21 4.02
CA THR A 250 6.06 -16.22 5.39
C THR A 250 6.81 -15.27 6.32
N ILE A 251 6.13 -14.87 7.41
CA ILE A 251 6.74 -14.07 8.48
C ILE A 251 7.86 -14.86 9.16
N THR A 252 7.68 -16.16 9.38
CA THR A 252 8.68 -17.01 10.01
C THR A 252 9.98 -17.05 9.20
N GLU A 253 9.88 -17.17 7.88
CA GLU A 253 11.04 -17.13 7.00
C GLU A 253 11.71 -15.74 7.05
N ALA A 254 10.95 -14.66 6.88
CA ALA A 254 11.50 -13.31 6.96
C ALA A 254 12.17 -13.03 8.32
N ALA A 255 11.58 -13.48 9.42
CA ALA A 255 12.10 -13.29 10.78
C ALA A 255 13.45 -13.97 10.98
N ALA A 256 13.71 -15.12 10.33
CA ALA A 256 15.02 -15.78 10.37
C ALA A 256 16.13 -14.94 9.73
N HIS A 257 15.76 -14.04 8.81
CA HIS A 257 16.65 -13.12 8.11
C HIS A 257 16.61 -11.68 8.67
N CYS A 258 15.88 -11.47 9.78
CA CYS A 258 15.61 -10.16 10.34
C CYS A 258 16.04 -10.01 11.80
N PRO A 259 17.30 -9.63 12.06
CA PRO A 259 17.82 -9.51 13.41
C PRO A 259 17.23 -8.30 14.16
N ALA A 260 17.39 -8.30 15.48
CA ALA A 260 17.06 -7.14 16.31
C ALA A 260 17.78 -5.87 15.81
N GLY A 261 17.03 -4.77 15.71
CA GLY A 261 17.51 -3.50 15.14
C GLY A 261 17.24 -3.33 13.65
N ALA A 262 16.92 -4.40 12.93
CA ALA A 262 16.38 -4.34 11.56
C ALA A 262 14.87 -4.10 11.55
N ARG A 263 14.28 -4.07 10.35
CA ARG A 263 12.86 -3.86 10.10
C ARG A 263 12.29 -4.99 9.26
N LEU A 264 11.25 -5.64 9.75
CA LEU A 264 10.45 -6.58 8.97
C LEU A 264 9.45 -5.79 8.13
N GLY A 265 9.41 -6.05 6.83
CA GLY A 265 8.48 -5.44 5.89
C GLY A 265 7.41 -6.43 5.46
N ALA A 266 6.14 -6.03 5.47
CA ALA A 266 5.04 -6.74 4.82
C ALA A 266 4.59 -5.91 3.60
N VAL A 267 4.86 -6.39 2.40
CA VAL A 267 4.63 -5.65 1.15
C VAL A 267 3.54 -6.32 0.33
N ILE A 268 2.58 -5.53 -0.14
CA ILE A 268 1.44 -6.01 -0.92
C ILE A 268 1.11 -5.07 -2.07
N VAL A 269 0.76 -5.64 -3.22
CA VAL A 269 0.53 -4.97 -4.49
C VAL A 269 -0.87 -5.31 -5.00
N ALA A 270 -1.69 -4.29 -5.25
CA ALA A 270 -3.02 -4.45 -5.82
C ALA A 270 -2.97 -4.81 -7.32
N PRO A 271 -4.04 -5.37 -7.90
CA PRO A 271 -4.21 -5.42 -9.34
C PRO A 271 -4.41 -4.00 -9.93
N ASP A 272 -4.04 -3.82 -11.19
CA ASP A 272 -3.97 -2.51 -11.86
C ASP A 272 -4.70 -2.46 -13.22
N CYS A 273 -5.47 -3.49 -13.56
CA CYS A 273 -6.40 -3.49 -14.68
C CYS A 273 -7.84 -3.45 -14.17
N TRP A 274 -8.64 -2.48 -14.64
CA TRP A 274 -10.02 -2.26 -14.21
C TRP A 274 -11.01 -2.59 -15.34
N ASP A 275 -12.15 -3.17 -14.99
CA ASP A 275 -13.23 -3.52 -15.94
C ASP A 275 -13.95 -2.31 -16.56
N GLY A 276 -13.75 -1.12 -15.99
CA GLY A 276 -14.37 0.10 -16.47
C GLY A 276 -15.86 0.20 -16.19
N GLN A 277 -16.38 -0.67 -15.33
CA GLN A 277 -17.82 -0.85 -15.10
C GLN A 277 -18.18 -0.90 -13.62
N ARG A 278 -17.34 -1.46 -12.75
CA ARG A 278 -17.72 -1.73 -11.36
C ARG A 278 -16.76 -1.05 -10.39
N LEU A 279 -17.30 -0.39 -9.36
CA LEU A 279 -16.49 0.11 -8.24
C LEU A 279 -16.25 -0.94 -7.17
N ASP A 280 -17.03 -2.00 -7.22
CA ASP A 280 -16.93 -3.17 -6.37
C ASP A 280 -17.60 -4.35 -7.08
N SER A 281 -17.19 -5.57 -6.75
CA SER A 281 -17.78 -6.80 -7.26
C SER A 281 -18.30 -7.64 -6.09
N ALA A 282 -19.11 -8.65 -6.38
CA ALA A 282 -19.68 -9.52 -5.34
C ALA A 282 -18.64 -10.19 -4.43
N ASN A 283 -17.41 -10.37 -4.92
CA ASN A 283 -16.27 -10.91 -4.20
C ASN A 283 -15.17 -9.87 -3.92
N HIS A 284 -15.45 -8.59 -4.19
CA HIS A 284 -14.56 -7.45 -4.01
C HIS A 284 -13.21 -7.53 -4.76
N ARG A 285 -13.15 -8.38 -5.79
CA ARG A 285 -11.94 -8.73 -6.55
C ARG A 285 -12.16 -8.69 -8.05
N ASP A 286 -13.21 -9.32 -8.58
CA ASP A 286 -13.45 -9.56 -10.01
C ASP A 286 -13.65 -8.32 -10.90
N HIS A 287 -13.75 -7.12 -10.31
CA HIS A 287 -13.76 -5.86 -11.05
C HIS A 287 -12.34 -5.34 -11.35
N MET A 288 -11.32 -5.97 -10.75
CA MET A 288 -9.91 -5.71 -10.94
C MET A 288 -9.19 -6.99 -11.40
N ALA A 289 -8.17 -6.82 -12.23
CA ALA A 289 -7.33 -7.92 -12.70
C ALA A 289 -5.86 -7.52 -12.74
N ARG A 290 -5.00 -8.54 -12.72
CA ARG A 290 -3.56 -8.37 -12.96
C ARG A 290 -3.30 -8.35 -14.47
N PRO A 291 -2.28 -7.62 -14.94
CA PRO A 291 -1.89 -7.68 -16.32
C PRO A 291 -1.15 -9.00 -16.57
N GLY A 292 -1.48 -9.68 -17.65
CA GLY A 292 -0.73 -10.85 -18.12
C GLY A 292 0.39 -10.45 -19.09
N TYR A 293 1.31 -11.36 -19.39
CA TYR A 293 2.26 -11.15 -20.47
C TYR A 293 1.62 -11.54 -21.81
N GLY A 294 1.59 -10.58 -22.76
CA GLY A 294 1.25 -10.87 -24.15
C GLY A 294 2.36 -11.68 -24.85
N SER A 295 2.06 -12.18 -26.05
CA SER A 295 3.01 -12.94 -26.89
C SER A 295 4.30 -12.16 -27.23
N ASN A 296 4.26 -10.84 -27.14
CA ASN A 296 5.39 -9.94 -27.34
C ASN A 296 6.16 -9.60 -26.05
N GLY A 297 5.90 -10.29 -24.94
CA GLY A 297 6.55 -10.07 -23.66
C GLY A 297 6.13 -8.79 -22.93
N VAL A 298 5.08 -8.11 -23.41
CA VAL A 298 4.59 -6.86 -22.82
C VAL A 298 3.43 -7.16 -21.89
N HIS A 299 3.44 -6.54 -20.70
CA HIS A 299 2.30 -6.54 -19.79
C HIS A 299 1.05 -5.96 -20.47
N ARG A 300 -0.03 -6.74 -20.48
CA ARG A 300 -1.32 -6.36 -21.05
C ARG A 300 -2.45 -6.70 -20.10
N CYS A 301 -3.35 -5.74 -19.95
CA CYS A 301 -4.61 -5.96 -19.28
C CYS A 301 -5.49 -6.93 -20.09
N PRO A 302 -6.21 -7.85 -19.42
CA PRO A 302 -7.20 -8.69 -20.08
C PRO A 302 -8.25 -7.86 -20.83
N SER A 303 -8.86 -8.44 -21.88
CA SER A 303 -9.94 -7.77 -22.61
C SER A 303 -11.16 -7.47 -21.74
N THR A 304 -11.36 -8.25 -20.67
CA THR A 304 -12.40 -8.02 -19.64
C THR A 304 -12.09 -6.85 -18.71
N HIS A 305 -10.83 -6.41 -18.64
CA HIS A 305 -10.35 -5.34 -17.77
C HIS A 305 -9.61 -4.27 -18.58
N PRO A 306 -10.29 -3.57 -19.50
CA PRO A 306 -9.62 -2.86 -20.58
C PRO A 306 -8.97 -1.53 -20.19
N TYR A 307 -8.98 -1.12 -18.91
CA TYR A 307 -8.36 0.11 -18.42
C TYR A 307 -7.17 -0.18 -17.52
N ALA A 308 -6.04 0.51 -17.73
CA ALA A 308 -4.90 0.50 -16.79
C ALA A 308 -5.02 1.63 -15.78
N VAL A 309 -5.08 1.31 -14.49
CA VAL A 309 -5.08 2.29 -13.39
C VAL A 309 -3.72 2.33 -12.70
N PRO A 310 -3.38 3.37 -11.92
CA PRO A 310 -2.18 3.34 -11.10
C PRO A 310 -2.18 2.15 -10.14
N THR A 311 -1.12 1.34 -10.22
CA THR A 311 -0.86 0.22 -9.31
C THR A 311 -0.66 0.76 -7.90
N PHE A 312 -1.49 0.30 -6.97
CA PHE A 312 -1.33 0.58 -5.55
C PHE A 312 -0.39 -0.46 -4.91
N THR A 313 0.64 0.01 -4.22
CA THR A 313 1.51 -0.83 -3.38
C THR A 313 1.54 -0.26 -1.97
N MET A 314 1.36 -1.14 -0.98
CA MET A 314 1.51 -0.82 0.43
C MET A 314 2.65 -1.65 1.03
N GLY A 315 3.60 -1.00 1.70
CA GLY A 315 4.65 -1.66 2.47
C GLY A 315 4.56 -1.26 3.94
N ALA A 316 4.17 -2.17 4.82
CA ALA A 316 4.15 -1.95 6.26
C ALA A 316 5.48 -2.36 6.89
N TRP A 317 6.12 -1.45 7.63
CA TRP A 317 7.45 -1.67 8.19
C TRP A 317 7.42 -1.72 9.71
N TYR A 318 8.04 -2.75 10.29
CA TYR A 318 8.02 -3.03 11.72
C TYR A 318 9.45 -3.16 12.25
N SER A 319 9.85 -2.28 13.16
CA SER A 319 11.09 -2.47 13.91
C SER A 319 11.08 -3.80 14.66
N VAL A 320 12.16 -4.57 14.54
CA VAL A 320 12.38 -5.81 15.29
C VAL A 320 13.23 -5.51 16.52
N ASP A 321 12.80 -5.94 17.70
CA ASP A 321 13.54 -5.76 18.95
C ASP A 321 14.28 -7.04 19.34
N GLN A 322 14.86 -7.04 20.54
CA GLN A 322 15.62 -8.17 21.07
C GLN A 322 14.77 -9.43 21.28
N ALA A 323 13.44 -9.32 21.35
CA ALA A 323 12.55 -10.47 21.44
C ALA A 323 12.36 -11.16 20.08
N GLY A 324 12.78 -10.52 18.98
CA GLY A 324 12.65 -11.04 17.62
C GLY A 324 11.20 -11.02 17.10
N ALA A 325 11.03 -11.58 15.90
CA ALA A 325 9.74 -11.67 15.19
C ALA A 325 9.30 -13.11 14.89
N ALA A 326 9.95 -14.12 15.46
CA ALA A 326 9.71 -15.53 15.14
C ALA A 326 8.29 -16.02 15.49
N ASP A 327 7.71 -15.47 16.57
CA ASP A 327 6.35 -15.81 17.03
C ASP A 327 5.26 -14.95 16.38
N TRP A 328 5.64 -13.99 15.52
CA TRP A 328 4.68 -13.07 14.94
C TRP A 328 3.83 -13.75 13.88
N TYR A 329 2.57 -13.32 13.79
CA TYR A 329 1.60 -13.84 12.83
C TYR A 329 0.55 -12.78 12.52
N LEU A 330 -0.18 -12.94 11.42
CA LEU A 330 -1.32 -12.10 11.10
C LEU A 330 -2.55 -12.63 11.83
N SER A 331 -3.41 -11.72 12.30
CA SER A 331 -4.68 -12.10 12.92
C SER A 331 -5.61 -12.90 12.00
N SER A 332 -5.42 -12.84 10.68
CA SER A 332 -6.12 -13.68 9.69
C SER A 332 -5.54 -15.09 9.56
N ASP A 333 -4.34 -15.36 10.07
CA ASP A 333 -3.75 -16.70 10.08
C ASP A 333 -4.43 -17.61 11.10
N GLU A 334 -5.09 -17.03 12.11
CA GLU A 334 -5.78 -17.75 13.17
C GLU A 334 -7.24 -17.29 13.27
N MET A 335 -8.09 -17.95 12.49
CA MET A 335 -9.53 -17.70 12.47
C MET A 335 -10.29 -18.73 13.32
N PRO A 336 -11.34 -18.32 14.05
CA PRO A 336 -12.21 -19.26 14.75
C PRO A 336 -12.74 -20.36 13.83
N GLY A 337 -12.68 -21.61 14.28
CA GLY A 337 -13.15 -22.76 13.49
C GLY A 337 -12.22 -23.20 12.35
N MET A 338 -11.07 -22.54 12.16
CA MET A 338 -10.08 -22.93 11.16
C MET A 338 -8.79 -23.43 11.83
N LYS A 339 -8.09 -24.33 11.15
CA LYS A 339 -6.71 -24.67 11.51
C LYS A 339 -5.84 -23.42 11.31
N ARG A 340 -4.98 -23.11 12.27
CA ARG A 340 -4.00 -22.03 12.14
C ARG A 340 -3.14 -22.23 10.89
N MET A 341 -3.07 -21.19 10.07
CA MET A 341 -2.30 -21.12 8.84
C MET A 341 -0.83 -20.77 9.13
N PRO A 342 0.12 -21.07 8.20
CA PRO A 342 1.48 -20.59 8.33
C PRO A 342 1.53 -19.07 8.51
N ALA A 343 2.41 -18.57 9.39
CA ALA A 343 2.45 -17.16 9.75
C ALA A 343 2.71 -16.27 8.52
N GLY A 344 1.80 -15.35 8.24
CA GLY A 344 1.84 -14.44 7.10
C GLY A 344 1.22 -14.98 5.82
N SER A 345 0.88 -16.27 5.75
CA SER A 345 0.38 -16.87 4.51
C SER A 345 -1.01 -16.36 4.09
N THR A 346 -1.77 -15.81 5.03
CA THR A 346 -3.08 -15.21 4.76
C THR A 346 -3.01 -13.71 4.47
N PHE A 347 -1.83 -13.16 4.17
CA PHE A 347 -1.68 -11.72 3.98
C PHE A 347 -2.53 -11.18 2.82
N HIS A 348 -3.39 -10.22 3.17
CA HIS A 348 -4.21 -9.46 2.26
C HIS A 348 -4.30 -8.01 2.72
N ALA A 349 -4.85 -7.16 1.87
CA ALA A 349 -5.15 -5.79 2.22
C ALA A 349 -6.34 -5.30 1.43
N ASP A 350 -6.88 -4.20 1.94
CA ASP A 350 -8.13 -3.63 1.53
C ASP A 350 -7.95 -2.13 1.33
N TRP A 351 -8.59 -1.62 0.29
CA TRP A 351 -8.50 -0.23 -0.11
C TRP A 351 -9.89 0.31 -0.43
N PHE A 352 -10.28 1.41 0.23
CA PHE A 352 -11.51 2.15 -0.07
C PHE A 352 -11.18 3.61 -0.43
N GLY A 353 -11.28 3.91 -1.72
CA GLY A 353 -10.85 5.17 -2.31
C GLY A 353 -11.72 6.37 -1.97
N ALA A 354 -11.13 7.35 -1.27
CA ALA A 354 -11.77 8.62 -0.94
C ALA A 354 -10.76 9.80 -0.98
N TRP A 355 -9.88 9.80 -1.98
CA TRP A 355 -9.05 10.96 -2.31
C TRP A 355 -9.88 12.18 -2.68
N ASP A 356 -9.38 13.37 -2.40
CA ASP A 356 -9.84 14.60 -3.03
C ASP A 356 -9.55 14.60 -4.54
N ASP A 357 -10.56 14.96 -5.33
CA ASP A 357 -10.53 14.84 -6.79
C ASP A 357 -9.48 15.78 -7.41
N GLU A 358 -9.33 17.00 -6.88
CA GLU A 358 -8.36 17.97 -7.39
C GLU A 358 -6.92 17.49 -7.12
N VAL A 359 -6.68 17.01 -5.90
CA VAL A 359 -5.36 16.51 -5.52
C VAL A 359 -5.00 15.22 -6.27
N MET A 360 -5.98 14.33 -6.47
CA MET A 360 -5.79 13.12 -7.26
C MET A 360 -5.43 13.42 -8.71
N ALA A 361 -6.12 14.40 -9.31
CA ALA A 361 -5.79 14.87 -10.65
C ALA A 361 -4.36 15.43 -10.70
N MET A 362 -3.93 16.23 -9.71
CA MET A 362 -2.58 16.79 -9.70
C MET A 362 -1.48 15.72 -9.76
N TRP A 363 -1.49 14.73 -8.85
CA TRP A 363 -0.44 13.70 -8.90
C TRP A 363 -0.58 12.77 -10.12
N THR A 364 -1.80 12.56 -10.63
CA THR A 364 -1.99 11.77 -11.86
C THR A 364 -1.39 12.49 -13.08
N ASP A 365 -1.67 13.77 -13.24
CA ASP A 365 -1.28 14.56 -14.42
C ASP A 365 0.18 15.00 -14.41
N HIS A 366 0.81 15.03 -13.24
CA HIS A 366 2.15 15.58 -13.09
C HIS A 366 3.16 14.54 -12.62
N CYS A 367 2.81 13.66 -11.70
CA CYS A 367 3.74 12.61 -11.27
C CYS A 367 3.70 11.42 -12.23
N ILE A 368 2.50 10.90 -12.47
CA ILE A 368 2.32 9.71 -13.31
C ILE A 368 2.54 10.05 -14.78
N ALA A 369 1.75 10.97 -15.34
CA ALA A 369 1.76 11.24 -16.79
C ALA A 369 3.07 11.85 -17.31
N LYS A 370 3.85 12.53 -16.46
CA LYS A 370 5.14 13.15 -16.85
C LYS A 370 6.37 12.34 -16.44
N LEU A 371 6.21 11.09 -16.00
CA LEU A 371 7.32 10.21 -15.63
C LEU A 371 8.21 10.85 -14.55
N LEU A 372 7.62 11.42 -13.50
CA LEU A 372 8.37 12.03 -12.39
C LEU A 372 8.45 11.10 -11.18
N ASN A 373 9.51 11.28 -10.39
CA ASN A 373 9.76 10.52 -9.17
C ASN A 373 9.24 11.25 -7.91
N CYS A 374 7.95 11.58 -7.91
CA CYS A 374 7.35 12.36 -6.82
C CYS A 374 7.35 11.59 -5.50
N SER A 375 7.85 12.21 -4.43
CA SER A 375 8.06 11.56 -3.13
C SER A 375 7.58 12.42 -1.97
N GLY A 376 7.20 11.80 -0.85
CA GLY A 376 6.76 12.55 0.34
C GLY A 376 5.52 13.39 0.10
N GLY A 377 4.62 12.98 -0.80
CA GLY A 377 3.42 13.75 -1.14
C GLY A 377 3.65 14.86 -2.17
N ASP A 378 4.80 14.94 -2.83
CA ASP A 378 5.04 15.84 -3.95
C ASP A 378 4.02 15.59 -5.08
N LEU A 379 3.41 16.66 -5.60
CA LEU A 379 2.38 16.61 -6.63
C LEU A 379 2.93 16.89 -8.03
N GLY A 380 4.24 17.01 -8.21
CA GLY A 380 4.91 17.12 -9.52
C GLY A 380 4.71 18.46 -10.24
N ASN A 381 4.08 19.43 -9.57
CA ASN A 381 3.80 20.78 -10.09
C ASN A 381 4.36 21.90 -9.21
N GLY A 382 5.35 21.57 -8.37
CA GLY A 382 5.97 22.51 -7.43
C GLY A 382 5.17 22.66 -6.14
N MET A 383 4.10 21.89 -5.97
CA MET A 383 3.36 21.78 -4.72
C MET A 383 3.53 20.39 -4.12
N THR A 384 3.53 20.32 -2.79
CA THR A 384 3.50 19.07 -2.02
C THR A 384 2.34 19.08 -1.04
N LEU A 385 1.91 17.90 -0.61
CA LEU A 385 0.98 17.74 0.50
C LEU A 385 1.62 18.31 1.78
N LYS A 386 1.00 19.34 2.33
CA LYS A 386 1.45 19.92 3.61
C LYS A 386 1.30 18.89 4.72
N GLN A 387 2.38 18.63 5.44
CA GLN A 387 2.38 17.65 6.52
C GLN A 387 1.64 18.21 7.75
N VAL A 388 0.64 17.49 8.26
CA VAL A 388 -0.09 17.86 9.48
C VAL A 388 0.72 17.39 10.71
N GLY A 389 1.76 18.16 11.05
CA GLY A 389 2.65 17.89 12.19
C GLY A 389 3.88 17.03 11.85
N PRO A 390 4.79 16.79 12.80
CA PRO A 390 6.00 16.01 12.56
C PRO A 390 5.67 14.53 12.33
N PHE A 391 6.20 13.96 11.25
CA PHE A 391 6.13 12.54 10.96
C PHE A 391 7.11 11.79 11.85
N ASP A 392 6.63 10.76 12.53
CA ASP A 392 7.48 9.86 13.31
C ASP A 392 7.80 8.61 12.50
N TRP A 393 9.09 8.38 12.28
CA TRP A 393 9.61 7.21 11.57
C TRP A 393 9.57 5.93 12.39
N LYS A 394 9.30 6.04 13.70
CA LYS A 394 9.05 4.91 14.58
C LYS A 394 7.73 5.10 15.29
N THR A 395 6.92 4.06 15.36
CA THR A 395 5.67 4.17 16.10
C THR A 395 5.97 4.30 17.60
N LYS A 396 5.49 5.38 18.22
CA LYS A 396 5.63 5.59 19.67
C LYS A 396 4.95 4.51 20.50
N ARG A 397 3.98 3.80 19.91
CA ARG A 397 3.22 2.71 20.54
C ARG A 397 3.30 1.48 19.64
N ARG A 398 4.47 0.83 19.65
CA ARG A 398 4.73 -0.38 18.86
C ARG A 398 3.89 -1.57 19.31
N LEU A 399 3.79 -1.82 20.61
CA LEU A 399 2.92 -2.85 21.15
C LEU A 399 1.69 -2.19 21.77
N VAL A 400 0.51 -2.64 21.39
CA VAL A 400 -0.76 -2.25 22.02
C VAL A 400 -1.57 -3.50 22.36
N ALA A 401 -2.41 -3.41 23.40
CA ALA A 401 -3.33 -4.49 23.71
C ALA A 401 -4.28 -4.74 22.53
N VAL A 402 -4.60 -6.02 22.30
CA VAL A 402 -5.69 -6.39 21.39
C VAL A 402 -6.98 -5.78 21.94
N PRO A 403 -7.72 -4.98 21.16
CA PRO A 403 -8.97 -4.40 21.64
C PRO A 403 -9.99 -5.51 21.91
N PRO A 404 -10.92 -5.31 22.86
CA PRO A 404 -12.01 -6.26 23.04
C PRO A 404 -12.88 -6.30 21.78
N ARG A 405 -13.27 -7.51 21.37
CA ARG A 405 -14.24 -7.66 20.27
C ARG A 405 -15.59 -7.06 20.73
N PRO A 406 -16.24 -6.19 19.92
CA PRO A 406 -17.57 -5.69 20.23
C PRO A 406 -18.54 -6.85 20.49
N LYS A 407 -19.37 -6.73 21.52
CA LYS A 407 -20.45 -7.70 21.75
C LYS A 407 -21.50 -7.50 20.65
N SER A 408 -21.74 -8.55 19.88
CA SER A 408 -22.73 -8.60 18.80
C SER A 408 -24.16 -8.48 19.30
#